data_AF-A0A1G3RP27-F1
#
_entry.id   AF-A0A1G3RP27-F1
#
_cell.length_a   1.000
_cell.length_b   1.000
_cell.length_c   1.000
_cell.angle_alpha   90.00
_cell.angle_beta   90.00
_cell.angle_gamma   90.00
#
_symmetry.space_group_name_H-M   'P 1'
#
loop_
_entity.id
_entity.type
_entity.pdbx_description
1 polymer ?
#
loop_
_entity_poly.entity_id
_entity_poly.type
_entity_poly.pdbx_seq_one_letter_code
_entity_poly.pdbx_strand_id
1 'polypeptide(L)'
;MPVLKEKNLNVRLVCVTSYELFALQNAAYLESIVGPADRADSTFITTHARRLMGEWVFNSDAEKYALSSDWDDRWRSGGALDEVLDEAHMTPEWILKGVQRFVGERDQRLADLIHDIDIALQ
;
A
#
# COMPACT_ATOMS: atom_id res chain seq x y z
N MET A 1 16.82 -2.42 -5.67
CA MET A 1 15.91 -1.74 -6.62
C MET A 1 16.54 -0.42 -7.07
N PRO A 2 17.25 -0.41 -8.21
CA PRO A 2 17.97 0.78 -8.71
C PRO A 2 17.03 1.97 -8.97
N VAL A 3 15.87 1.71 -9.57
CA VAL A 3 14.90 2.72 -10.02
C VAL A 3 14.35 3.60 -8.89
N LEU A 4 14.09 3.05 -7.69
CA LEU A 4 13.59 3.85 -6.56
C LEU A 4 14.65 4.84 -6.04
N LYS A 5 15.92 4.42 -6.03
CA LYS A 5 17.05 5.27 -5.64
C LYS A 5 17.31 6.35 -6.69
N GLU A 6 17.28 5.98 -7.97
CA GLU A 6 17.44 6.92 -9.09
C GLU A 6 16.36 8.01 -9.08
N LYS A 7 15.12 7.66 -8.71
CA LYS A 7 14.00 8.60 -8.59
C LYS A 7 13.92 9.30 -7.23
N ASN A 8 14.86 9.06 -6.32
CA ASN A 8 14.90 9.62 -4.97
C ASN A 8 13.60 9.42 -4.18
N LEU A 9 12.97 8.24 -4.32
CA LEU A 9 11.74 7.90 -3.61
C LEU A 9 12.09 7.33 -2.23
N ASN A 10 11.77 8.07 -1.17
CA ASN A 10 11.98 7.64 0.21
C ASN A 10 10.85 6.70 0.66
N VAL A 11 11.00 5.40 0.40
CA VAL A 11 10.02 4.37 0.77
C VAL A 11 10.69 3.17 1.41
N ARG A 12 9.93 2.50 2.28
CA ARG A 12 10.28 1.21 2.86
C ARG A 12 9.29 0.16 2.35
N LEU A 13 9.82 -0.89 1.72
CA LEU A 13 9.00 -2.02 1.25
C LEU A 13 9.12 -3.17 2.25
N VAL A 14 7.97 -3.64 2.72
CA VAL A 14 7.87 -4.78 3.63
C VAL A 14 7.04 -5.85 2.94
N CYS A 15 7.59 -7.07 2.85
CA CYS A 15 6.86 -8.22 2.33
C CYS A 15 6.48 -9.12 3.51
N VAL A 16 5.18 -9.29 3.72
CA VAL A 16 4.62 -10.20 4.73
C VAL A 16 3.83 -11.28 4.01
N THR A 17 4.37 -12.50 3.99
CA THR A 17 3.81 -13.63 3.24
C THR A 17 2.62 -14.30 3.94
N SER A 18 2.55 -14.21 5.27
CA SER A 18 1.39 -14.63 6.07
C SER A 18 1.20 -13.62 7.19
N TYR A 19 0.00 -13.06 7.25
CA TYR A 19 -0.37 -12.13 8.31
C TYR A 19 -0.39 -12.84 9.67
N GLU A 20 -0.92 -14.06 9.74
CA GLU A 20 -1.04 -14.83 10.98
C GLU A 20 0.33 -15.12 11.59
N LEU A 21 1.30 -15.57 10.79
CA LEU A 21 2.65 -15.82 11.28
C LEU A 21 3.35 -14.52 11.72
N PHE A 22 3.08 -13.41 11.04
CA PHE A 22 3.57 -12.10 11.44
C PHE A 22 2.95 -11.66 12.77
N ALA A 23 1.63 -11.79 12.92
CA ALA A 23 0.90 -11.42 14.13
C ALA A 23 1.29 -12.24 15.37
N LEU A 24 1.81 -13.46 15.19
CA LEU A 24 2.36 -14.30 16.27
C LEU A 24 3.74 -13.85 16.78
N GLN A 25 4.40 -12.91 16.11
CA GLN A 25 5.69 -12.39 16.54
C GLN A 25 5.55 -11.50 17.79
N ASN A 26 6.65 -11.32 18.52
CA ASN A 26 6.64 -10.45 19.70
C ASN A 26 6.45 -8.97 19.33
N ALA A 27 5.97 -8.18 20.28
CA ALA A 27 5.66 -6.75 20.06
C ALA A 27 6.86 -5.93 19.58
N ALA A 28 8.06 -6.17 20.13
CA ALA A 28 9.26 -5.45 19.71
C ALA A 28 9.62 -5.72 18.24
N TYR A 29 9.44 -6.95 17.76
CA TYR A 29 9.61 -7.28 16.35
C TYR A 29 8.53 -6.60 15.50
N LEU A 30 7.26 -6.70 15.87
CA LEU A 30 6.16 -6.08 15.14
C LEU A 30 6.35 -4.56 14.99
N GLU A 31 6.72 -3.87 16.07
CA GLU A 31 6.98 -2.42 16.08
C GLU A 31 8.23 -2.05 15.26
N SER A 32 9.24 -2.90 15.22
CA SER A 32 10.42 -2.67 14.36
C SER A 32 10.10 -2.77 12.87
N ILE A 33 9.03 -3.49 12.50
CA ILE A 33 8.63 -3.69 11.11
C ILE A 33 7.50 -2.75 10.70
N VAL A 34 6.44 -2.57 11.49
CA VAL A 34 5.34 -1.63 11.16
C VAL A 34 4.90 -0.92 12.44
N GLY A 35 5.67 0.12 12.81
CA GLY A 35 5.41 0.94 14.00
C GLY A 35 4.26 1.92 13.80
N PRO A 36 3.89 2.70 14.83
CA PRO A 36 2.74 3.61 14.77
C PRO A 36 2.83 4.65 13.63
N ALA A 37 4.01 5.24 13.42
CA ALA A 37 4.22 6.19 12.33
C ALA A 37 4.10 5.54 10.95
N ASP A 38 4.58 4.30 10.80
CA ASP A 38 4.42 3.54 9.55
C ASP A 38 2.94 3.23 9.29
N ARG A 39 2.18 2.86 10.32
CA ARG A 39 0.74 2.59 10.20
C ARG A 39 -0.03 3.83 9.73
N ALA A 40 0.34 5.02 10.21
CA ALA A 40 -0.24 6.27 9.76
C ALA A 40 0.16 6.66 8.31
N ASP A 41 1.37 6.28 7.89
CA ASP A 41 1.94 6.61 6.57
C ASP A 41 2.22 5.36 5.72
N SER A 42 1.23 4.47 5.59
CA SER A 42 1.36 3.25 4.78
C SER A 42 0.13 2.98 3.91
N THR A 43 0.40 2.20 2.87
CA THR A 43 -0.56 1.55 1.99
C THR A 43 -0.02 0.15 1.65
N PHE A 44 -0.78 -0.65 0.90
CA PHE A 44 -0.43 -2.03 0.57
C PHE A 44 -0.49 -2.31 -0.93
N ILE A 45 0.24 -3.35 -1.34
CA ILE A 45 0.25 -3.89 -2.70
C ILE A 45 -0.18 -5.35 -2.60
N THR A 46 -1.10 -5.78 -3.46
CA THR A 46 -1.59 -7.16 -3.47
C THR A 46 -1.95 -7.62 -4.86
N THR A 47 -1.67 -8.90 -5.16
CA THR A 47 -2.19 -9.57 -6.35
C THR A 47 -3.59 -10.14 -6.13
N HIS A 48 -4.09 -10.11 -4.89
CA HIS A 48 -5.43 -10.54 -4.51
C HIS A 48 -6.44 -9.39 -4.56
N ALA A 49 -7.71 -9.71 -4.29
CA ALA A 49 -8.76 -8.71 -4.15
C ALA A 49 -8.46 -7.76 -2.98
N ARG A 50 -8.62 -6.44 -3.19
CA ARG A 50 -8.36 -5.38 -2.20
C ARG A 50 -9.05 -5.65 -0.87
N ARG A 51 -10.32 -6.08 -0.92
CA ARG A 51 -11.15 -6.36 0.26
C ARG A 51 -10.58 -7.42 1.22
N LEU A 52 -9.65 -8.26 0.76
CA LEU A 52 -9.02 -9.30 1.59
C LEU A 52 -7.87 -8.74 2.43
N MET A 53 -7.44 -7.51 2.17
CA MET A 53 -6.30 -6.89 2.84
C MET A 53 -6.70 -6.09 4.08
N GLY A 54 -7.87 -6.36 4.69
CA GLY A 54 -8.40 -5.61 5.84
C GLY A 54 -7.42 -5.46 7.00
N GLU A 55 -6.62 -6.49 7.27
CA GLU A 55 -5.57 -6.49 8.29
C GLU A 55 -4.42 -5.50 8.02
N TRP A 56 -4.31 -5.00 6.79
CA TRP A 56 -3.31 -4.02 6.33
C TRP A 56 -3.89 -2.62 6.10
N VAL A 57 -5.20 -2.42 6.32
CA VAL A 57 -5.86 -1.11 6.24
C VAL A 57 -5.68 -0.37 7.56
N PHE A 58 -4.53 0.28 7.73
CA PHE A 58 -4.18 0.92 9.01
C PHE A 58 -4.69 2.36 9.20
N ASN A 59 -5.07 3.03 8.12
CA ASN A 59 -5.51 4.42 8.12
C ASN A 59 -6.58 4.64 7.04
N SER A 60 -7.29 5.78 7.10
CA SER A 60 -8.40 6.12 6.19
C SER A 60 -7.97 6.25 4.73
N ASP A 61 -6.72 6.62 4.48
CA ASP A 61 -6.16 6.79 3.14
C ASP A 61 -5.58 5.49 2.55
N ALA A 62 -5.38 4.43 3.34
CA ALA A 62 -4.62 3.26 2.94
C ALA A 62 -5.16 2.62 1.65
N GLU A 63 -6.48 2.50 1.50
CA GLU A 63 -7.11 1.93 0.31
C GLU A 63 -7.06 2.84 -0.91
N LYS A 64 -7.05 4.17 -0.73
CA LYS A 64 -6.99 5.16 -1.82
C LYS A 64 -5.68 5.11 -2.62
N TYR A 65 -4.62 4.61 -1.98
CA TYR A 65 -3.30 4.42 -2.57
C TYR A 65 -2.91 2.95 -2.74
N ALA A 66 -3.81 2.02 -2.40
CA ALA A 66 -3.54 0.60 -2.53
C ALA A 66 -3.38 0.22 -4.00
N LEU A 67 -2.45 -0.69 -4.26
CA LEU A 67 -2.26 -1.28 -5.57
C LEU A 67 -2.79 -2.70 -5.52
N SER A 68 -3.94 -2.93 -6.15
CA SER A 68 -4.60 -4.23 -6.21
C SER A 68 -4.95 -4.63 -7.63
N SER A 69 -5.05 -5.94 -7.89
CA SER A 69 -5.43 -6.46 -9.21
C SER A 69 -6.88 -6.14 -9.60
N ASP A 70 -7.72 -5.79 -8.63
CA ASP A 70 -9.12 -5.37 -8.76
C ASP A 70 -9.30 -3.86 -8.53
N TRP A 71 -8.34 -3.05 -8.98
CA TRP A 71 -8.34 -1.59 -8.78
C TRP A 71 -9.61 -0.88 -9.30
N ASP A 72 -10.29 -1.45 -10.29
CA ASP A 72 -11.53 -0.98 -10.91
C ASP A 72 -12.75 -1.88 -10.63
N ASP A 73 -12.67 -2.74 -9.60
CA ASP A 73 -13.74 -3.63 -9.14
C ASP A 73 -14.27 -4.61 -10.20
N ARG A 74 -13.38 -5.09 -11.09
CA ARG A 74 -13.69 -6.02 -12.18
C ARG A 74 -12.86 -7.30 -12.13
N TRP A 75 -13.36 -8.35 -12.78
CA TRP A 75 -12.54 -9.53 -13.09
C TRP A 75 -11.58 -9.19 -14.23
N ARG A 76 -10.32 -9.65 -14.13
CA ARG A 76 -9.37 -9.54 -15.24
C ARG A 76 -9.77 -10.47 -16.38
N SER A 77 -9.45 -10.07 -17.61
CA SER A 77 -9.54 -10.96 -18.75
C SER A 77 -8.53 -12.11 -18.65
N GLY A 78 -8.78 -13.18 -19.41
CA GLY A 78 -7.77 -14.22 -19.64
C GLY A 78 -6.99 -13.90 -20.90
N GLY A 79 -5.71 -14.23 -20.93
CA GLY A 79 -4.86 -13.90 -22.08
C GLY A 79 -3.38 -14.17 -21.79
N ALA A 80 -2.51 -13.47 -22.51
CA ALA A 80 -1.09 -13.52 -22.22
C ALA A 80 -0.78 -12.83 -20.87
N LEU A 81 0.27 -13.27 -20.19
CA LEU A 81 0.59 -12.81 -18.83
C LEU A 81 0.83 -11.29 -18.78
N ASP A 82 1.53 -10.75 -19.77
CA ASP A 82 1.82 -9.33 -19.92
C ASP A 82 0.56 -8.50 -20.12
N GLU A 83 -0.38 -8.97 -20.94
CA GLU A 83 -1.70 -8.33 -21.13
C GLU A 83 -2.50 -8.29 -19.83
N VAL A 84 -2.55 -9.42 -19.11
CA VAL A 84 -3.28 -9.52 -17.83
C VAL A 84 -2.65 -8.65 -16.75
N LEU A 85 -1.31 -8.57 -16.69
CA LEU A 85 -0.61 -7.72 -15.74
C LEU A 85 -0.82 -6.24 -16.05
N ASP A 86 -0.86 -5.85 -17.32
CA ASP A 86 -1.13 -4.46 -17.72
C ASP A 86 -2.58 -4.08 -17.38
N GLU A 87 -3.57 -4.92 -17.70
CA GLU A 87 -4.98 -4.72 -17.33
C GLU A 87 -5.17 -4.61 -15.81
N ALA A 88 -4.41 -5.41 -15.04
CA ALA A 88 -4.45 -5.38 -13.58
C ALA A 88 -3.69 -4.20 -12.96
N HIS A 89 -3.00 -3.37 -13.75
CA HIS A 89 -2.06 -2.35 -13.26
C HIS A 89 -0.96 -2.94 -12.35
N MET A 90 -0.54 -4.17 -12.60
CA MET A 90 0.47 -4.89 -11.81
C MET A 90 1.82 -5.03 -12.53
N THR A 91 2.00 -4.37 -13.68
CA THR A 91 3.33 -4.26 -14.31
C THR A 91 4.26 -3.38 -13.47
N PRO A 92 5.59 -3.52 -13.63
CA PRO A 92 6.55 -2.64 -12.96
C PRO A 92 6.28 -1.14 -13.16
N GLU A 93 5.81 -0.74 -14.34
CA GLU A 93 5.51 0.64 -14.69
C GLU A 93 4.32 1.18 -13.88
N TRP A 94 3.24 0.41 -13.78
CA TRP A 94 2.07 0.78 -12.99
C TRP A 94 2.37 0.82 -11.50
N ILE A 95 3.10 -0.17 -10.99
CA ILE A 95 3.53 -0.20 -9.58
C ILE A 95 4.38 1.03 -9.27
N LEU A 96 5.34 1.35 -10.15
CA LEU A 96 6.20 2.51 -9.95
C LEU A 96 5.40 3.82 -9.95
N LYS A 97 4.44 3.97 -10.86
CA LYS A 97 3.53 5.14 -10.90
C LYS A 97 2.72 5.26 -9.62
N GLY A 98 2.20 4.15 -9.10
CA GLY A 98 1.50 4.08 -7.82
C GLY A 98 2.36 4.52 -6.64
N VAL A 99 3.59 3.98 -6.56
CA VAL A 99 4.56 4.36 -5.51
C VAL A 99 4.95 5.84 -5.62
N GLN A 100 5.17 6.36 -6.84
CA GLN A 100 5.47 7.78 -7.04
C GLN A 100 4.35 8.68 -6.55
N ARG A 101 3.09 8.33 -6.84
CA ARG A 101 1.91 9.04 -6.34
C ARG A 101 1.86 9.02 -4.82
N PHE A 102 2.00 7.85 -4.20
CA PHE A 102 1.96 7.69 -2.75
C PHE A 102 3.02 8.54 -2.02
N VAL A 103 4.24 8.58 -2.56
CA VAL A 103 5.35 9.39 -2.03
C VAL A 103 5.12 10.88 -2.26
N GLY A 104 4.71 11.25 -3.48
CA GLY A 104 4.54 12.66 -3.86
C GLY A 104 3.41 13.36 -3.14
N GLU A 105 2.35 12.63 -2.77
CA GLU A 105 1.18 13.17 -2.07
C GLU A 105 1.28 13.06 -0.54
N ARG A 106 2.45 12.67 0.01
CA ARG A 106 2.63 12.39 1.45
C ARG A 106 2.15 13.50 2.38
N ASP A 107 2.58 14.73 2.14
CA ASP A 107 2.25 15.85 3.04
C ASP A 107 0.74 16.13 3.04
N GLN A 108 0.09 16.00 1.88
CA GLN A 108 -1.37 16.14 1.78
C GLN A 108 -2.09 15.01 2.53
N ARG A 109 -1.69 13.74 2.32
CA ARG A 109 -2.29 12.59 3.01
C ARG A 109 -2.24 12.72 4.52
N LEU A 110 -1.09 13.12 5.05
CA LEU A 110 -0.93 13.29 6.50
C LEU A 110 -1.72 14.48 7.02
N ALA A 111 -1.83 15.58 6.25
CA ALA A 111 -2.67 16.71 6.62
C ALA A 111 -4.16 16.33 6.65
N ASP A 112 -4.64 15.56 5.68
CA ASP A 112 -6.01 15.06 5.63
C ASP A 112 -6.31 14.16 6.85
N LEU A 113 -5.40 13.22 7.17
CA LEU A 113 -5.54 12.35 8.34
C LEU A 113 -5.58 13.13 9.66
N ILE A 114 -4.74 14.16 9.82
CA ILE A 114 -4.75 15.04 11.00
C ILE A 114 -6.08 15.79 11.08
N HIS A 115 -6.55 16.32 9.95
CA HIS A 115 -7.81 17.06 9.88
C HIS A 115 -9.01 16.20 10.31
N ASP A 116 -9.08 14.95 9.84
CA ASP A 116 -10.13 14.00 10.22
C ASP A 116 -10.13 13.72 11.73
N ILE A 117 -8.94 13.58 12.34
CA ILE A 117 -8.78 13.38 13.78
C ILE A 117 -9.23 14.64 14.55
N ASP A 118 -8.84 15.83 14.08
CA ASP A 118 -9.21 17.09 14.71
C ASP A 118 -10.73 17.31 14.69
N ILE A 119 -11.43 16.90 13.62
CA ILE A 119 -12.90 16.92 13.55
C ILE A 119 -13.49 15.95 14.57
N ALA A 120 -12.95 14.74 14.70
CA ALA A 120 -13.49 13.72 15.60
C ALA A 120 -13.32 14.06 17.10
N LEU A 121 -12.38 14.96 17.44
CA LEU A 121 -12.13 15.41 18.81
C LEU A 121 -13.03 16.60 19.24
N GLN A 122 -13.76 17.21 18.32
CA GLN A 122 -14.71 18.31 18.59
C GLN A 122 -16.08 17.77 19.01
#